data_AF-A0A3N1D4R0-F1
#
_entry.id   AF-A0A3N1D4R0-F1
#
_cell.length_a   1.000
_cell.length_b   1.000
_cell.length_c   1.000
_cell.angle_alpha   90.00
_cell.angle_beta   90.00
_cell.angle_gamma   90.00
#
_symmetry.space_group_name_H-M   'P 1'
#
loop_
_entity.id
_entity.type
_entity.pdbx_description
1 polymer ?
#
loop_
_entity_poly.entity_id
_entity_poly.type
_entity_poly.pdbx_seq_one_letter_code
_entity_poly.pdbx_strand_id
1 'polypeptide(L)'
;MGKLAVRRRTRRAHGRSRRVVMRLDDVEFEALGLAANRQDLSLGAYGAMVCMAHVRGLDSAEQEGLRDLLKGLVAASAQVRRVGVLFNQVVARLNATGEVHESLSAYGAAVTRTLSRVDDAVEHIRIRLS
;
A
#
# COMPACT_ATOMS: atom_id res chain seq x y z
N MET A 1 -12.67 10.16 -31.20
CA MET A 1 -12.48 10.50 -29.76
C MET A 1 -11.00 10.80 -29.53
N GLY A 2 -10.71 12.00 -29.02
CA GLY A 2 -9.43 12.69 -29.17
C GLY A 2 -8.26 12.11 -28.36
N LYS A 3 -7.07 12.09 -28.99
CA LYS A 3 -5.78 11.81 -28.35
C LYS A 3 -5.52 12.85 -27.25
N LEU A 4 -5.40 12.39 -26.00
CA LEU A 4 -4.89 13.22 -24.90
C LEU A 4 -3.45 13.62 -25.23
N ALA A 5 -3.29 14.87 -25.65
CA ALA A 5 -2.00 15.46 -25.96
C ALA A 5 -1.10 15.39 -24.71
N VAL A 6 0.06 14.73 -24.85
CA VAL A 6 1.17 14.80 -23.90
C VAL A 6 1.46 16.28 -23.66
N ARG A 7 1.05 16.80 -22.49
CA ARG A 7 1.32 18.18 -22.08
C ARG A 7 2.83 18.29 -21.82
N ARG A 8 3.55 18.61 -22.89
CA ARG A 8 4.99 18.88 -22.87
C ARG A 8 5.25 19.96 -21.82
N ARG A 9 5.96 19.57 -20.76
CA ARG A 9 6.35 20.44 -19.63
C ARG A 9 6.89 21.76 -20.21
N THR A 10 6.30 22.89 -19.85
CA THR A 10 6.75 24.22 -20.29
C THR A 10 8.23 24.38 -19.92
N ARG A 11 9.10 24.58 -20.92
CA ARG A 11 10.52 24.87 -20.69
C ARG A 11 10.59 26.18 -19.91
N ARG A 12 11.15 26.14 -18.70
CA ARG A 12 11.50 27.36 -17.97
C ARG A 12 12.56 28.11 -18.78
N ALA A 13 12.36 29.41 -18.96
CA ALA A 13 13.19 30.26 -19.82
C ALA A 13 14.67 30.36 -19.41
N HIS A 14 15.01 29.94 -18.18
CA HIS A 14 16.38 29.93 -17.68
C HIS A 14 16.68 28.56 -17.07
N GLY A 15 17.84 27.98 -17.43
CA GLY A 15 18.38 26.81 -16.75
C GLY A 15 18.52 27.09 -15.25
N ARG A 16 18.40 26.05 -14.41
CA ARG A 16 18.61 26.21 -12.96
C ARG A 16 20.02 26.77 -12.73
N SER A 17 20.11 27.99 -12.21
CA SER A 17 21.37 28.73 -12.04
C SER A 17 22.16 28.33 -10.80
N ARG A 18 21.53 27.62 -9.86
CA ARG A 18 22.15 27.15 -8.61
C ARG A 18 22.46 25.67 -8.73
N ARG A 19 23.70 25.29 -8.40
CA ARG A 19 24.17 23.90 -8.33
C ARG A 19 24.48 23.55 -6.88
N VAL A 20 24.00 22.39 -6.45
CA VAL A 20 24.39 21.74 -5.20
C VAL A 20 25.18 20.50 -5.57
N VAL A 21 26.30 20.26 -4.87
CA VAL A 21 27.13 19.09 -5.04
C VAL A 21 27.06 18.28 -3.75
N MET A 22 26.69 17.01 -3.89
CA MET A 22 26.68 16.02 -2.82
C MET A 22 27.91 15.12 -3.01
N ARG A 23 28.68 14.92 -1.94
CA ARG A 23 29.73 13.89 -1.92
C ARG A 23 29.11 12.64 -1.32
N LEU A 24 29.31 11.52 -2.00
CA LEU A 24 28.78 10.22 -1.64
C LEU A 24 29.96 9.26 -1.54
N ASP A 25 29.90 8.33 -0.60
CA ASP A 25 30.73 7.13 -0.67
C ASP A 25 30.20 6.16 -1.75
N ASP A 26 30.95 5.09 -2.01
CA ASP A 26 30.60 4.13 -3.06
C ASP A 26 29.25 3.43 -2.78
N VAL A 27 28.95 3.14 -1.51
CA VAL A 27 27.72 2.47 -1.09
C VAL A 27 26.52 3.38 -1.31
N GLU A 28 26.63 4.63 -0.89
CA GLU A 28 25.59 5.65 -1.08
C GLU A 28 25.35 5.92 -2.58
N PHE A 29 26.43 5.98 -3.37
CA PHE A 29 26.34 6.22 -4.81
C PHE A 29 25.62 5.07 -5.53
N GLU A 30 25.97 3.82 -5.23
CA GLU A 30 25.30 2.65 -5.81
C GLU A 30 23.82 2.57 -5.40
N ALA A 31 23.53 2.78 -4.11
CA ALA A 31 22.15 2.71 -3.60
C ALA A 31 21.25 3.76 -4.27
N LEU A 32 21.72 5.00 -4.38
CA LEU A 32 20.99 6.07 -5.08
C LEU A 32 20.91 5.80 -6.58
N GLY A 33 21.94 5.22 -7.20
CA GLY A 33 21.95 4.82 -8.60
C GLY A 33 20.88 3.78 -8.93
N LEU A 34 20.78 2.73 -8.12
CA LEU A 34 19.74 1.72 -8.25
C LEU A 34 18.34 2.31 -8.08
N ALA A 35 18.16 3.23 -7.13
CA ALA A 35 16.88 3.89 -6.90
C ALA A 35 16.48 4.81 -8.06
N ALA A 36 17.44 5.53 -8.65
CA ALA A 36 17.22 6.36 -9.82
C ALA A 36 16.86 5.52 -11.06
N ASN A 37 17.54 4.38 -11.26
CA ASN A 37 17.28 3.45 -12.37
C ASN A 37 15.88 2.85 -12.30
N ARG A 38 15.36 2.52 -11.11
CA ARG A 38 13.97 2.02 -10.95
C ARG A 38 12.91 3.02 -11.41
N GLN A 39 13.27 4.30 -11.57
CA GLN A 39 12.36 5.36 -12.01
C GLN A 39 12.77 5.98 -13.36
N ASP A 40 13.69 5.35 -14.10
CA ASP A 40 14.21 5.84 -15.38
C ASP A 40 14.76 7.28 -15.32
N LEU A 41 15.43 7.62 -14.21
CA LEU A 41 16.00 8.95 -13.97
C LEU A 41 17.51 8.89 -13.85
N SER A 42 18.17 9.99 -14.23
CA SER A 42 19.56 10.20 -13.83
C SER A 42 19.65 10.42 -12.32
N LEU A 43 20.78 10.05 -11.73
CA LEU A 43 21.04 10.20 -10.29
C LEU A 43 20.72 11.62 -9.78
N GLY A 44 21.16 12.65 -10.51
CA GLY A 44 20.89 14.04 -10.15
C GLY A 44 19.43 14.46 -10.31
N ALA A 45 18.71 13.90 -11.28
CA ALA A 45 17.27 14.13 -11.44
C ALA A 45 16.47 13.46 -10.32
N TYR A 46 16.84 12.23 -9.97
CA TYR A 46 16.26 11.49 -8.85
C TYR A 46 16.50 12.20 -7.52
N GLY A 47 17.74 12.57 -7.20
CA GLY A 47 18.06 13.29 -5.97
C GLY A 47 17.32 14.62 -5.85
N ALA A 48 17.22 15.39 -6.94
CA ALA A 48 16.44 16.63 -6.95
C ALA A 48 14.93 16.38 -6.76
N MET A 49 14.39 15.29 -7.32
CA MET A 49 12.99 14.93 -7.13
C MET A 49 12.70 14.57 -5.68
N VAL A 50 13.51 13.69 -5.06
CA VAL A 50 13.36 13.26 -3.67
C VAL A 50 13.47 14.44 -2.72
N CYS A 51 14.49 15.31 -2.88
CA CYS A 51 14.63 16.51 -2.06
C CYS A 51 13.42 17.43 -2.18
N MET A 52 12.90 17.63 -3.39
CA MET A 52 11.73 18.48 -3.59
C MET A 52 10.43 17.83 -3.10
N ALA A 53 10.32 16.50 -3.13
CA ALA A 53 9.19 15.78 -2.54
C ALA A 53 9.17 15.96 -1.02
N HIS A 54 10.32 15.82 -0.36
CA HIS A 54 10.49 16.07 1.07
C HIS A 54 10.18 17.52 1.45
N VAL A 55 10.74 18.50 0.73
CA VAL A 55 10.44 19.93 0.96
C VAL A 55 8.96 20.26 0.76
N ARG A 56 8.25 19.50 -0.09
CA ARG A 56 6.81 19.68 -0.33
C ARG A 56 5.94 18.84 0.60
N GLY A 57 6.52 18.06 1.52
CA GLY A 57 5.79 17.14 2.40
C GLY A 57 5.10 15.99 1.66
N LEU A 58 5.49 15.70 0.41
CA LEU A 58 4.87 14.65 -0.40
C LEU A 58 5.33 13.25 0.03
N ASP A 59 6.52 13.14 0.60
CA ASP A 59 7.02 11.93 1.25
C ASP A 59 6.20 11.56 2.49
N SER A 60 5.75 12.56 3.25
CA SER A 60 4.90 12.39 4.42
C SER A 60 3.50 11.92 4.03
N ALA A 61 2.97 12.40 2.90
CA ALA A 61 1.68 11.97 2.35
C ALA A 61 1.72 10.51 1.84
N GLU A 62 2.80 10.09 1.16
CA GLU A 62 2.98 8.68 0.77
C GLU A 62 3.11 7.76 1.99
N GLN A 63 3.88 8.17 3.00
CA GLN A 63 4.00 7.42 4.26
C GLN A 63 2.70 7.37 5.06
N GLU A 64 1.89 8.43 5.03
CA GLU A 64 0.58 8.47 5.66
C GLU A 64 -0.40 7.53 4.95
N GLY A 65 -0.41 7.53 3.62
CA GLY A 65 -1.15 6.55 2.82
C GLY A 65 -0.76 5.10 3.16
N LEU A 66 0.54 4.82 3.29
CA LEU A 66 1.03 3.49 3.69
C LEU A 66 0.61 3.12 5.12
N ARG A 67 0.68 4.07 6.07
CA ARG A 67 0.22 3.87 7.45
C ARG A 67 -1.26 3.55 7.51
N ASP A 68 -2.09 4.22 6.71
CA ASP A 68 -3.53 3.96 6.68
C ASP A 68 -3.86 2.60 6.04
N LEU A 69 -3.15 2.20 4.99
CA LEU A 69 -3.25 0.84 4.44
C LEU A 69 -2.86 -0.21 5.49
N LEU A 70 -1.78 0.02 6.25
CA LEU A 70 -1.33 -0.89 7.30
C LEU A 70 -2.37 -1.02 8.43
N LYS A 71 -2.98 0.10 8.86
CA LYS A 71 -4.08 0.10 9.84
C LYS A 71 -5.28 -0.71 9.34
N GLY A 72 -5.66 -0.51 8.08
CA GLY A 72 -6.72 -1.28 7.43
C GLY A 72 -6.45 -2.79 7.46
N LEU A 73 -5.23 -3.19 7.10
CA LEU A 73 -4.81 -4.59 7.10
C LEU A 73 -4.80 -5.22 8.50
N VAL A 74 -4.32 -4.48 9.51
CA VAL A 74 -4.35 -4.93 10.92
C VAL A 74 -5.78 -5.11 11.41
N ALA A 75 -6.68 -4.19 11.07
CA ALA A 75 -8.09 -4.28 11.44
C ALA A 75 -8.78 -5.49 10.78
N ALA A 76 -8.51 -5.73 9.49
CA ALA A 76 -9.02 -6.90 8.77
C ALA A 76 -8.49 -8.21 9.38
N SER A 77 -7.19 -8.28 9.69
CA SER A 77 -6.56 -9.44 10.33
C SER A 77 -7.18 -9.77 11.70
N ALA A 78 -7.51 -8.74 12.48
CA ALA A 78 -8.18 -8.91 13.76
C ALA A 78 -9.62 -9.44 13.60
N GLN A 79 -10.35 -9.04 12.55
CA GLN A 79 -11.67 -9.58 12.24
C GLN A 79 -11.62 -11.05 11.85
N VAL A 80 -10.68 -11.43 10.97
CA VAL A 80 -10.47 -12.83 10.56
C VAL A 80 -10.14 -13.72 11.76
N ARG A 81 -9.24 -13.26 12.65
CA ARG A 81 -8.88 -14.01 13.87
C ARG A 81 -10.10 -14.29 14.76
N ARG A 82 -10.99 -13.30 14.94
CA ARG A 82 -12.22 -13.48 15.73
C ARG A 82 -13.16 -14.50 15.11
N VAL A 83 -13.35 -14.46 13.79
CA VAL A 83 -14.16 -15.44 13.08
C VAL A 83 -13.58 -16.85 13.22
N GLY A 84 -12.26 -17.00 13.08
CA GLY A 84 -11.59 -18.28 13.29
C GLY A 84 -11.78 -18.84 14.71
N VAL A 85 -11.68 -17.98 15.73
CA VAL A 85 -11.93 -18.39 17.13
C VAL A 85 -13.38 -18.85 17.33
N LEU A 86 -14.36 -18.11 16.82
CA LEU A 86 -15.76 -18.49 16.94
C LEU A 86 -16.06 -19.79 16.19
N PHE A 87 -15.49 -19.97 15.00
CA PHE A 87 -15.61 -21.22 14.25
C PHE A 87 -15.02 -22.41 15.03
N ASN A 88 -13.83 -22.24 15.61
CA ASN A 88 -13.20 -23.28 16.40
C ASN A 88 -14.03 -23.65 17.65
N GLN A 89 -14.72 -22.68 18.25
CA GLN A 89 -15.66 -22.93 19.35
C GLN A 89 -16.88 -23.74 18.91
N VAL A 90 -17.46 -23.43 17.73
CA VAL A 90 -18.59 -24.17 17.18
C VAL A 90 -18.20 -25.61 16.83
N VAL A 91 -17.03 -25.82 16.21
CA VAL A 91 -16.51 -27.16 15.89
C VAL A 91 -16.22 -27.96 17.16
N ALA A 92 -15.57 -27.36 18.16
CA ALA A 92 -15.30 -28.03 19.43
C ALA A 92 -16.60 -28.47 20.12
N ARG A 93 -17.64 -27.63 20.06
CA ARG A 93 -18.95 -27.96 20.64
C ARG A 93 -19.66 -29.06 19.85
N LEU A 94 -19.63 -29.02 18.53
CA LEU A 94 -20.16 -30.07 17.66
C LEU A 94 -19.46 -31.42 17.93
N ASN A 95 -18.14 -31.44 18.03
CA ASN A 95 -17.38 -32.65 18.34
C ASN A 95 -17.68 -33.20 19.74
N ALA A 96 -18.07 -32.34 20.69
CA ALA A 96 -18.43 -32.74 22.04
C ALA A 96 -19.87 -33.24 22.18
N THR A 97 -20.83 -32.70 21.42
CA THR A 97 -22.27 -33.02 21.57
C THR A 97 -22.85 -33.88 20.44
N GLY A 98 -22.19 -33.99 19.28
CA GLY A 98 -22.66 -34.79 18.14
C GLY A 98 -23.86 -34.21 17.37
N GLU A 99 -24.48 -33.14 17.85
CA GLU A 99 -25.65 -32.51 17.23
C GLU A 99 -25.28 -31.29 16.36
N VAL A 100 -25.72 -31.31 15.10
CA VAL A 100 -25.60 -30.16 14.18
C VAL A 100 -26.68 -29.14 14.54
N HIS A 101 -26.30 -28.08 15.23
CA HIS A 101 -27.24 -27.02 15.62
C HIS A 101 -27.68 -26.19 14.40
N GLU A 102 -28.95 -25.79 14.37
CA GLU A 102 -29.56 -24.92 13.35
C GLU A 102 -28.80 -23.59 13.11
N SER A 103 -27.98 -23.18 14.09
CA SER A 103 -27.11 -21.99 14.04
C SER A 103 -25.90 -22.13 13.11
N LEU A 104 -25.55 -23.35 12.68
CA LEU A 104 -24.38 -23.60 11.83
C LEU A 104 -24.51 -22.90 10.46
N SER A 105 -25.73 -22.85 9.93
CA SER A 105 -26.07 -22.11 8.70
C SER A 105 -25.92 -20.58 8.87
N ALA A 106 -26.43 -20.04 9.98
CA ALA A 106 -26.27 -18.62 10.33
C ALA A 106 -24.79 -18.25 10.55
N TYR A 107 -24.01 -19.18 11.10
CA TYR A 107 -22.56 -19.04 11.27
C TYR A 107 -21.81 -19.05 9.93
N GLY A 108 -22.14 -19.97 9.03
CA GLY A 108 -21.60 -20.00 7.67
C GLY A 108 -21.83 -18.66 6.95
N ALA A 109 -23.05 -18.12 7.04
CA ALA A 109 -23.38 -16.82 6.46
C ALA A 109 -22.57 -15.66 7.07
N ALA A 110 -22.28 -15.69 8.38
CA ALA A 110 -21.45 -14.69 9.05
C ALA A 110 -19.96 -14.79 8.66
N VAL A 111 -19.44 -16.01 8.49
CA VAL A 111 -18.09 -16.27 7.98
C VAL A 111 -17.96 -15.74 6.56
N THR A 112 -18.88 -16.10 5.66
CA THR A 112 -18.89 -15.65 4.26
C THR A 112 -18.92 -14.13 4.18
N ARG A 113 -19.80 -13.45 4.93
CA ARG A 113 -19.84 -11.97 4.96
C ARG A 113 -18.54 -11.35 5.44
N THR A 114 -17.86 -11.98 6.40
CA THR A 114 -16.60 -11.43 6.91
C THR A 114 -15.48 -11.63 5.91
N LEU A 115 -15.42 -12.79 5.25
CA LEU A 115 -14.47 -13.04 4.16
C LEU A 115 -14.67 -12.07 3.00
N SER A 116 -15.92 -11.83 2.57
CA SER A 116 -16.20 -10.83 1.52
C SER A 116 -15.73 -9.43 1.88
N ARG A 117 -15.88 -9.01 3.15
CA ARG A 117 -15.37 -7.70 3.61
C ARG A 117 -13.85 -7.61 3.61
N VAL A 118 -13.17 -8.74 3.83
CA VAL A 118 -11.71 -8.81 3.76
C VAL A 118 -11.27 -8.74 2.30
N ASP A 119 -11.94 -9.46 1.40
CA ASP A 119 -11.67 -9.40 -0.04
C ASP A 119 -11.88 -7.98 -0.59
N ASP A 120 -12.96 -7.29 -0.19
CA ASP A 120 -13.21 -5.88 -0.56
C ASP A 120 -12.09 -4.95 -0.09
N ALA A 121 -11.59 -5.16 1.14
CA ALA A 121 -10.50 -4.37 1.69
C ALA A 121 -9.18 -4.61 0.93
N VAL A 122 -8.89 -5.87 0.59
CA VAL A 122 -7.72 -6.26 -0.21
C VAL A 122 -7.80 -5.65 -1.61
N GLU A 123 -8.98 -5.65 -2.23
CA GLU A 123 -9.19 -5.06 -3.54
C GLU A 123 -9.02 -3.54 -3.52
N HIS A 124 -9.50 -2.88 -2.47
CA HIS A 124 -9.30 -1.44 -2.25
C HIS A 124 -7.81 -1.08 -2.10
N ILE A 125 -7.04 -1.94 -1.43
CA ILE A 125 -5.59 -1.80 -1.31
C ILE A 125 -4.92 -1.99 -2.68
N ARG A 126 -5.31 -3.02 -3.45
CA ARG A 126 -4.78 -3.30 -4.79
C ARG A 126 -4.94 -2.12 -5.75
N ILE A 127 -6.14 -1.54 -5.82
CA ILE A 127 -6.44 -0.38 -6.70
C ILE A 127 -5.61 0.85 -6.32
N ARG A 128 -5.32 1.07 -5.03
CA ARG A 128 -4.53 2.22 -4.59
C ARG A 128 -3.02 2.06 -4.80
N LEU A 129 -2.55 0.83 -5.01
CA LEU A 129 -1.15 0.50 -5.25
C LEU A 129 -0.81 0.33 -6.75
N SER A 130 -1.82 0.25 -7.63
CA SER A 130 -1.67 0.19 -9.10
C SER A 130 -1.65 1.59 -9.73
#